data_AF-A0A7R9JHE1-F1
#
_entry.id   AF-A0A7R9JHE1-F1
#
_cell.length_a   1.000
_cell.length_b   1.000
_cell.length_c   1.000
_cell.angle_alpha   90.00
_cell.angle_beta   90.00
_cell.angle_gamma   90.00
#
_symmetry.space_group_name_H-M   'P 1'
#
loop_
_entity.id
_entity.type
_entity.pdbx_description
1 polymer ?
#
loop_
_entity_poly.entity_id
_entity_poly.type
_entity_poly.pdbx_seq_one_letter_code
_entity_poly.pdbx_strand_id
1 'polypeptide(L)'
;LASLTNNSQFPGPRWGLLPSEDAVVFIDNHDTQRTSGSSILTYKDPKLYKMAVAFMLSWSYGFPRIMSSFAFQNSDTGPPHDEEQNILSVPVREDHTCGNGWVCEHRWRQIYNMVAFRNIVRGVYEVMV
;
A
#
# COMPACT_ATOMS: atom_id res chain seq x y z
N LEU A 1 -12.88 -6.48 -7.48
CA LEU A 1 -12.79 -7.31 -6.25
C LEU A 1 -12.66 -8.76 -6.68
N ALA A 2 -11.48 -9.36 -6.56
CA ALA A 2 -11.30 -10.76 -6.94
C ALA A 2 -11.42 -11.64 -5.68
N SER A 3 -12.42 -12.51 -5.67
CA SER A 3 -12.66 -13.54 -4.66
C SER A 3 -11.66 -14.68 -4.84
N LEU A 4 -11.03 -15.12 -3.75
CA LEU A 4 -10.15 -16.30 -3.72
C LEU A 4 -11.01 -17.57 -3.70
N THR A 5 -11.59 -17.96 -4.84
CA THR A 5 -12.29 -19.25 -4.95
C THR A 5 -11.67 -20.12 -6.04
N ASN A 6 -11.15 -21.27 -5.60
CA ASN A 6 -10.89 -22.50 -6.36
C ASN A 6 -10.15 -22.38 -7.70
N ASN A 7 -9.06 -21.62 -7.73
CA ASN A 7 -7.97 -21.91 -8.65
C ASN A 7 -6.66 -21.84 -7.87
N SER A 8 -5.88 -22.91 -7.92
CA SER A 8 -4.51 -23.02 -7.39
C SER A 8 -3.51 -22.14 -8.14
N GLN A 9 -3.98 -21.01 -8.68
CA GLN A 9 -3.25 -20.10 -9.53
C GLN A 9 -3.28 -18.73 -8.89
N PHE A 10 -2.12 -18.24 -8.51
CA PHE A 10 -1.94 -16.92 -7.95
C PHE A 10 -2.27 -15.78 -8.96
N PRO A 11 -2.45 -14.53 -8.49
CA PRO A 11 -2.87 -13.41 -9.33
C PRO A 11 -1.97 -13.22 -10.57
N GLY A 12 -2.58 -13.02 -11.73
CA GLY A 12 -1.89 -12.81 -13.02
C GLY A 12 -2.85 -12.71 -14.21
N PRO A 13 -2.37 -12.76 -15.46
CA PRO A 13 -3.21 -12.58 -16.65
C PRO A 13 -4.39 -13.54 -16.77
N ARG A 14 -4.25 -14.75 -16.24
CA ARG A 14 -5.34 -15.76 -16.20
C ARG A 14 -6.51 -15.36 -15.29
N TRP A 15 -6.32 -14.37 -14.43
CA TRP A 15 -7.36 -13.74 -13.61
C TRP A 15 -7.98 -12.51 -14.30
N GLY A 16 -7.69 -12.30 -15.58
CA GLY A 16 -8.11 -11.10 -16.32
C GLY A 16 -7.31 -9.85 -15.97
N LEU A 17 -6.15 -10.00 -15.31
CA LEU A 17 -5.25 -8.90 -15.01
C LEU A 17 -4.29 -8.64 -16.19
N LEU A 18 -3.61 -7.50 -16.18
CA LEU A 18 -2.58 -7.20 -17.17
C LEU A 18 -1.39 -8.19 -17.06
N PRO A 19 -0.60 -8.36 -18.13
CA PRO A 19 0.75 -8.91 -18.03
C PRO A 19 1.53 -8.26 -16.89
N SER A 20 2.38 -9.05 -16.20
CA SER A 20 3.05 -8.59 -14.99
C SER A 20 3.99 -7.41 -15.26
N GLU A 21 4.64 -7.43 -16.41
CA GLU A 21 5.53 -6.40 -16.95
C GLU A 21 4.82 -5.07 -17.24
N ASP A 22 3.51 -5.10 -17.47
CA ASP A 22 2.67 -3.94 -17.80
C ASP A 22 1.87 -3.44 -16.59
N ALA A 23 1.92 -4.14 -15.45
CA ALA A 23 1.08 -3.87 -14.30
C ALA A 23 1.80 -3.08 -13.21
N VAL A 24 1.29 -1.89 -12.86
CA VAL A 24 1.60 -1.22 -11.59
C VAL A 24 0.51 -1.57 -10.58
N VAL A 25 0.89 -2.24 -9.50
CA VAL A 25 -0.06 -2.76 -8.50
C VAL A 25 0.00 -1.95 -7.22
N PHE A 26 -1.15 -1.76 -6.58
CA PHE A 26 -1.30 -1.03 -5.32
C PHE A 26 -2.52 -1.54 -4.57
N ILE A 27 -2.52 -1.43 -3.24
CA ILE A 27 -3.68 -1.78 -2.40
C ILE A 27 -4.72 -0.67 -2.44
N ASP A 28 -4.26 0.56 -2.30
CA ASP A 28 -5.05 1.78 -2.38
C ASP A 28 -4.28 2.86 -3.15
N ASN A 29 -4.99 3.91 -3.55
CA ASN A 29 -4.39 5.12 -4.08
C ASN A 29 -5.08 6.35 -3.45
N HIS A 30 -4.62 7.55 -3.82
CA HIS A 30 -5.16 8.79 -3.25
C HIS A 30 -6.66 8.99 -3.50
N ASP A 31 -7.21 8.48 -4.61
CA ASP A 31 -8.63 8.61 -4.92
C ASP A 31 -9.47 7.55 -4.17
N THR A 32 -9.09 6.28 -4.31
CA THR A 32 -9.87 5.15 -3.82
C THR A 32 -9.91 5.10 -2.30
N GLN A 33 -8.87 5.58 -1.61
CA GLN A 33 -8.88 5.68 -0.14
C GLN A 33 -9.90 6.69 0.41
N ARG A 34 -10.45 7.57 -0.45
CA ARG A 34 -11.47 8.57 -0.10
C ARG A 34 -12.88 8.16 -0.48
N THR A 35 -13.05 7.06 -1.21
CA THR A 35 -14.37 6.62 -1.68
C THR A 35 -15.12 5.90 -0.56
N SER A 36 -16.24 6.49 -0.12
CA SER A 36 -17.14 5.88 0.87
C SER A 36 -17.77 4.59 0.33
N GLY A 37 -17.92 3.59 1.21
CA GLY A 37 -18.52 2.30 0.84
C GLY A 37 -17.65 1.44 -0.11
N SER A 38 -16.42 1.85 -0.41
CA SER A 38 -15.49 1.00 -1.15
C SER A 38 -14.97 -0.13 -0.26
N SER A 39 -14.71 -1.28 -0.86
CA SER A 39 -14.08 -2.44 -0.21
C SER A 39 -12.55 -2.33 -0.17
N ILE A 40 -12.01 -1.12 -0.30
CA ILE A 40 -10.57 -0.87 -0.42
C ILE A 40 -9.98 -0.74 0.99
N LEU A 41 -8.92 -1.49 1.25
CA LEU A 41 -8.19 -1.42 2.50
C LEU A 41 -7.30 -0.17 2.50
N THR A 42 -7.32 0.60 3.59
CA THR A 42 -6.50 1.81 3.73
C THR A 42 -5.77 1.79 5.09
N TYR A 43 -4.99 2.82 5.39
CA TYR A 43 -4.38 2.98 6.72
C TYR A 43 -5.41 2.99 7.87
N LYS A 44 -6.70 3.29 7.58
CA LYS A 44 -7.81 3.23 8.55
C LYS A 44 -8.15 1.80 8.98
N ASP A 45 -7.73 0.79 8.22
CA ASP A 45 -7.88 -0.65 8.50
C ASP A 45 -6.49 -1.30 8.73
N PRO A 46 -5.71 -0.85 9.72
CA PRO A 46 -4.26 -1.03 9.73
C PRO A 46 -3.82 -2.49 9.72
N LYS A 47 -4.56 -3.39 10.39
CA LYS A 47 -4.21 -4.83 10.43
C LYS A 47 -4.33 -5.45 9.04
N LEU A 48 -5.47 -5.27 8.39
CA LEU A 48 -5.76 -5.86 7.07
C LEU A 48 -4.92 -5.21 5.99
N TYR A 49 -4.76 -3.88 6.04
CA TYR A 49 -3.90 -3.14 5.11
C TYR A 49 -2.46 -3.66 5.11
N LYS A 50 -1.86 -3.82 6.29
CA LYS A 50 -0.50 -4.37 6.41
C LYS A 50 -0.39 -5.79 5.85
N MET A 51 -1.40 -6.64 6.06
CA MET A 51 -1.42 -8.00 5.49
C MET A 51 -1.51 -7.96 3.96
N ALA A 52 -2.36 -7.10 3.39
CA ALA A 52 -2.50 -6.94 1.95
C ALA A 52 -1.22 -6.40 1.30
N VAL A 53 -0.60 -5.38 1.89
CA VAL A 53 0.69 -4.83 1.43
C VAL A 53 1.80 -5.88 1.54
N ALA A 54 1.86 -6.64 2.64
CA ALA A 54 2.82 -7.73 2.79
C ALA A 54 2.65 -8.78 1.68
N PHE A 55 1.41 -9.20 1.39
CA PHE A 55 1.12 -10.13 0.29
C PHE A 55 1.59 -9.55 -1.05
N MET A 56 1.20 -8.31 -1.38
CA MET A 56 1.61 -7.62 -2.61
C MET A 56 3.15 -7.57 -2.76
N LEU A 57 3.88 -7.27 -1.68
CA LEU A 57 5.34 -7.20 -1.71
C LEU A 57 6.01 -8.57 -1.78
N SER A 58 5.41 -9.61 -1.18
CA SER A 58 5.90 -10.99 -1.27
C SER A 58 5.65 -11.63 -2.63
N TRP A 59 4.69 -11.14 -3.40
CA TRP A 59 4.24 -11.76 -4.64
C TRP A 59 4.96 -11.19 -5.88
N SER A 60 5.38 -12.03 -6.82
CA SER A 60 6.20 -11.63 -7.97
C SER A 60 5.44 -10.87 -9.08
N TYR A 61 4.14 -10.65 -8.93
CA TYR A 61 3.30 -9.96 -9.90
C TYR A 61 3.43 -8.43 -9.81
N GLY A 62 3.63 -7.79 -10.95
CA GLY A 62 3.59 -6.34 -11.12
C GLY A 62 4.72 -5.55 -10.47
N PHE A 63 4.69 -4.24 -10.71
CA PHE A 63 5.50 -3.24 -10.04
C PHE A 63 4.72 -2.63 -8.86
N PRO A 64 5.06 -2.96 -7.60
CA PRO A 64 4.29 -2.51 -6.45
C PRO A 64 4.52 -1.02 -6.15
N ARG A 65 3.42 -0.31 -5.91
CA ARG A 65 3.40 1.07 -5.40
C ARG A 65 2.70 1.09 -4.05
N ILE A 66 3.36 1.68 -3.06
CA ILE A 66 2.84 1.84 -1.70
C ILE A 66 2.34 3.28 -1.55
N MET A 67 1.11 3.45 -1.06
CA MET A 67 0.57 4.78 -0.75
C MET A 67 1.22 5.32 0.53
N SER A 68 1.45 6.63 0.57
CA SER A 68 1.91 7.33 1.78
C SER A 68 1.02 8.54 2.00
N SER A 69 0.10 8.44 2.94
CA SER A 69 -0.99 9.39 3.12
C SER A 69 -0.74 10.43 4.20
N PHE A 70 -1.63 11.42 4.23
CA PHE A 70 -1.93 12.21 5.41
C PHE A 70 -3.28 11.76 6.00
N ALA A 71 -3.47 12.00 7.29
CA ALA A 71 -4.69 11.66 8.00
C ALA A 71 -5.83 12.60 7.60
N PHE A 72 -7.00 12.03 7.31
CA PHE A 72 -8.19 12.80 6.91
C PHE A 72 -9.46 12.14 7.45
N GLN A 73 -10.47 12.96 7.76
CA GLN A 73 -11.80 12.50 8.15
C GLN A 73 -12.79 12.56 6.99
N ASN A 74 -12.77 13.66 6.22
CA ASN A 74 -13.63 13.87 5.06
C ASN A 74 -12.85 13.66 3.76
N SER A 75 -13.54 13.28 2.69
CA SER A 75 -12.94 13.05 1.36
C SER A 75 -12.24 14.30 0.82
N ASP A 76 -12.79 15.48 1.14
CA ASP A 76 -12.38 16.76 0.57
C ASP A 76 -11.31 17.46 1.43
N THR A 77 -10.87 16.82 2.52
CA THR A 77 -9.82 17.37 3.38
C THR A 77 -8.48 17.36 2.63
N GLY A 78 -7.91 18.55 2.48
CA GLY A 78 -6.56 18.77 1.95
C GLY A 78 -5.46 18.29 2.90
N PRO A 79 -4.19 18.37 2.48
CA PRO A 79 -3.05 18.00 3.33
C PRO A 79 -2.94 18.92 4.57
N PRO A 80 -2.19 18.49 5.60
CA PRO A 80 -1.88 19.33 6.76
C PRO A 80 -1.23 20.66 6.32
N HIS A 81 -1.80 21.79 6.76
CA HIS A 81 -1.33 23.13 6.42
C HIS A 81 -1.41 24.09 7.63
N ASP A 82 -0.66 25.18 7.58
CA ASP A 82 -0.74 26.29 8.55
C ASP A 82 -1.90 27.27 8.23
N GLU A 83 -2.05 28.34 9.01
CA GLU A 83 -3.12 29.33 8.82
C GLU A 83 -3.04 30.05 7.47
N GLU A 84 -1.83 30.17 6.92
CA GLU A 84 -1.53 30.76 5.61
C GLU A 84 -1.63 29.76 4.44
N GLN A 85 -2.11 28.53 4.68
CA GLN A 85 -2.25 27.46 3.68
C GLN A 85 -0.94 26.90 3.11
N ASN A 86 0.20 27.12 3.78
CA ASN A 86 1.44 26.41 3.43
C ASN A 86 1.37 24.97 3.96
N ILE A 87 1.78 24.01 3.13
CA ILE A 87 1.80 22.60 3.51
C ILE A 87 2.83 22.38 4.62
N LEU A 88 2.39 21.77 5.72
CA LEU A 88 3.27 21.45 6.84
C LEU A 88 4.28 20.37 6.43
N SER A 89 5.53 20.56 6.85
CA SER A 89 6.58 19.56 6.68
C SER A 89 6.22 18.23 7.35
N VAL A 90 6.91 17.16 6.92
CA VAL A 90 6.79 15.80 7.47
C VAL A 90 7.90 15.58 8.51
N PRO A 91 7.71 15.92 9.80
CA PRO A 91 8.74 15.65 10.80
C PRO A 91 8.81 14.14 11.04
N VAL A 92 10.04 13.61 11.04
CA VAL A 92 10.30 12.22 11.42
C VAL A 92 10.68 12.20 12.90
N ARG A 93 9.95 11.43 13.70
CA ARG A 93 10.21 11.25 15.13
C ARG A 93 11.29 10.21 15.37
N GLU A 94 11.79 10.14 16.61
CA GLU A 94 12.79 9.15 17.04
C GLU A 94 12.33 7.70 16.83
N ASP A 95 11.03 7.43 16.94
CA ASP A 95 10.42 6.13 16.68
C ASP A 95 10.20 5.83 15.18
N HIS A 96 10.75 6.65 14.30
CA HIS A 96 10.60 6.64 12.84
C HIS A 96 9.18 6.88 12.32
N THR A 97 8.23 7.26 13.18
CA THR A 97 6.89 7.70 12.73
C THR A 97 6.92 9.13 12.21
N CYS A 98 5.89 9.52 11.46
CA CYS A 98 5.73 10.90 10.99
C CYS A 98 4.79 11.70 11.87
N GLY A 99 5.09 12.99 12.06
CA GLY A 99 4.22 13.95 12.75
C GLY A 99 3.35 14.79 11.82
N ASN A 100 2.75 15.85 12.37
CA ASN A 100 1.90 16.82 11.65
C ASN A 100 0.76 16.20 10.83
N GLY A 101 0.18 15.09 11.29
CA GLY A 101 -0.92 14.42 10.58
C GLY A 101 -0.50 13.60 9.37
N TRP A 102 0.80 13.40 9.11
CA TRP A 102 1.28 12.49 8.09
C TRP A 102 1.26 11.03 8.58
N VAL A 103 0.67 10.13 7.80
CA VAL A 103 0.50 8.71 8.16
C VAL A 103 1.79 7.92 7.93
N CYS A 104 2.46 8.18 6.80
CA CYS A 104 3.73 7.55 6.41
C CYS A 104 3.73 6.01 6.50
N GLU A 105 2.79 5.36 5.83
CA GLU A 105 2.68 3.90 5.74
C GLU A 105 4.01 3.27 5.30
N HIS A 106 4.74 3.93 4.40
CA HIS A 106 6.07 3.49 3.94
C HIS A 106 7.12 3.35 5.07
N ARG A 107 6.91 3.98 6.23
CA ARG A 107 7.78 3.88 7.43
C ARG A 107 7.29 2.86 8.45
N TRP A 108 6.14 2.23 8.25
CA TRP A 108 5.66 1.21 9.16
C TRP A 108 6.58 0.00 9.10
N ARG A 109 6.96 -0.52 10.27
CA ARG A 109 7.88 -1.67 10.40
C ARG A 109 7.50 -2.86 9.51
N GLN A 110 6.21 -3.17 9.44
CA GLN A 110 5.71 -4.27 8.63
C GLN A 110 5.87 -4.01 7.13
N ILE A 111 5.86 -2.75 6.69
CA ILE A 111 5.94 -2.38 5.27
C ILE A 111 7.40 -2.29 4.83
N TYR A 112 8.26 -1.52 5.51
CA TYR A 112 9.65 -1.40 5.06
C TYR A 112 10.42 -2.72 5.17
N ASN A 113 10.12 -3.58 6.15
CA ASN A 113 10.71 -4.92 6.21
C ASN A 113 10.26 -5.80 5.03
N MET A 114 9.03 -5.64 4.54
CA MET A 114 8.56 -6.38 3.37
C MET A 114 9.12 -5.83 2.05
N VAL A 115 9.48 -4.54 2.01
CA VAL A 115 10.29 -3.99 0.90
C VAL A 115 11.69 -4.62 0.91
N ALA A 116 12.33 -4.70 2.07
CA ALA A 116 13.62 -5.40 2.21
C ALA A 116 13.51 -6.88 1.82
N PHE A 117 12.46 -7.57 2.28
CA PHE A 117 12.15 -8.95 1.89
C PHE A 117 12.05 -9.09 0.36
N ARG A 118 11.25 -8.25 -0.30
CA ARG A 118 11.09 -8.27 -1.76
C ARG A 118 12.42 -8.08 -2.48
N ASN A 119 13.29 -7.20 -1.98
CA ASN A 119 14.61 -6.96 -2.57
C ASN A 119 15.52 -8.19 -2.43
N ILE A 120 15.43 -8.92 -1.31
CA ILE A 120 16.20 -10.15 -1.07
C ILE A 120 15.73 -11.28 -1.98
N VAL A 121 14.42 -11.47 -2.13
CA VAL A 121 13.85 -12.57 -2.94
C VAL A 121 13.70 -12.21 -4.42
N ARG A 122 14.21 -11.04 -4.84
CA ARG A 122 14.10 -10.59 -6.24
C ARG A 122 14.82 -11.58 -7.15
N GLY A 123 14.08 -12.15 -8.10
CA GLY A 123 14.62 -13.16 -9.02
C GLY A 123 14.50 -14.60 -8.54
N VAL A 124 13.94 -14.84 -7.35
CA VAL A 124 13.58 -16.18 -6.88
C VAL A 124 12.17 -16.47 -7.37
N TYR A 125 12.06 -17.17 -8.50
CA TYR A 125 10.77 -17.48 -9.13
C TYR A 125 10.19 -18.84 -8.69
N GLU A 126 10.97 -19.61 -7.92
CA GLU A 126 10.62 -20.95 -7.48
C GLU A 126 10.93 -21.06 -5.98
N VAL A 127 9.88 -20.88 -5.16
CA VAL A 127 9.90 -21.34 -3.78
C VAL A 127 9.22 -22.70 -3.82
N MET A 128 10.03 -23.75 -3.93
CA MET A 128 9.56 -25.12 -3.77
C MET A 128 9.17 -25.30 -2.30
N VAL A 129 7.87 -25.40 -2.05
CA VAL A 129 7.32 -25.89 -0.78
C VAL A 129 7.01 -27.37 -0.92
#